data_AF-A0A0A7GGU3-F1
#
_entry.id   AF-A0A0A7GGU3-F1
#
_cell.length_a   1.000
_cell.length_b   1.000
_cell.length_c   1.000
_cell.angle_alpha   90.00
_cell.angle_beta   90.00
_cell.angle_gamma   90.00
#
_symmetry.space_group_name_H-M   'P 1'
#
loop_
_entity.id
_entity.type
_entity.pdbx_description
1 polymer ?
#
loop_
_entity_poly.entity_id
_entity_poly.type
_entity_poly.pdbx_seq_one_letter_code
_entity_poly.pdbx_strand_id
1 'polypeptide(L)' 'MRMQEIREMSKEEKLKKLNELENELLRLRTLVRSGGALENPGQLRAVRKDIARVKLALREEGYRV' A
#
# COMPACT_ATOMS: atom_id res chain seq x y z
N MET A 1 5.10 0.42 6.68
CA MET A 1 6.44 -0.03 6.22
C MET A 1 7.49 1.07 6.31
N ARG A 2 8.77 0.70 6.46
CA ARG A 2 9.89 1.64 6.36
C ARG A 2 10.33 1.78 4.89
N MET A 3 10.82 2.96 4.51
CA MET A 3 11.22 3.22 3.12
C MET A 3 12.44 2.39 2.70
N GLN A 4 13.39 2.17 3.61
CA GLN A 4 14.60 1.38 3.34
C GLN A 4 14.25 -0.05 2.90
N GLU A 5 13.36 -0.71 3.64
CA GLU A 5 12.84 -2.06 3.33
C GLU A 5 12.24 -2.12 1.92
N ILE A 6 11.52 -1.07 1.50
CA ILE A 6 10.90 -1.02 0.17
C ILE A 6 11.97 -0.87 -0.92
N ARG A 7 13.03 -0.10 -0.69
CA ARG A 7 14.10 0.11 -1.69
C ARG A 7 14.93 -1.14 -1.93
N GLU A 8 15.13 -1.96 -0.90
CA GLU A 8 15.85 -3.23 -0.98
C GLU A 8 15.10 -4.32 -1.75
N MET A 9 13.78 -4.19 -1.92
CA MET A 9 12.98 -5.12 -2.71
C MET A 9 13.32 -5.03 -4.19
N SER A 10 13.23 -6.17 -4.90
CA SER A 10 13.21 -6.18 -6.36
C SER A 10 11.96 -5.46 -6.91
N LYS A 11 12.01 -5.07 -8.18
CA LYS A 11 10.85 -4.47 -8.87
C LYS A 11 9.61 -5.37 -8.78
N GLU A 12 9.77 -6.66 -9.00
CA GLU A 12 8.66 -7.63 -8.99
C GLU A 12 8.04 -7.74 -7.60
N GLU A 13 8.86 -7.76 -6.56
CA GLU A 13 8.39 -7.74 -5.18
C GLU A 13 7.66 -6.44 -4.84
N LYS A 14 8.17 -5.29 -5.27
CA LYS A 14 7.49 -3.99 -5.11
C LYS A 14 6.12 -3.99 -5.79
N LEU A 15 6.02 -4.49 -7.02
CA LEU A 15 4.76 -4.58 -7.77
C LEU A 15 3.77 -5.56 -7.12
N LYS A 16 4.26 -6.72 -6.67
CA LYS A 16 3.44 -7.69 -5.92
C LYS A 16 2.93 -7.08 -4.63
N LYS A 17 3.79 -6.39 -3.87
CA LYS A 17 3.43 -5.68 -2.64
C LYS A 17 2.41 -4.58 -2.90
N LEU A 18 2.58 -3.84 -3.99
CA LEU A 18 1.64 -2.79 -4.39
C LEU A 18 0.24 -3.37 -4.61
N ASN A 19 0.12 -4.47 -5.36
CA ASN A 19 -1.15 -5.16 -5.58
C ASN A 19 -1.77 -5.69 -4.27
N GLU A 20 -0.97 -6.25 -3.37
CA GLU A 20 -1.43 -6.70 -2.05
C GLU A 20 -2.05 -5.55 -1.25
N LEU A 21 -1.36 -4.40 -1.19
CA LEU A 21 -1.80 -3.22 -0.45
C LEU A 21 -3.04 -2.57 -1.09
N GLU A 22 -3.13 -2.52 -2.42
CA GLU A 22 -4.32 -2.00 -3.11
C GLU A 22 -5.55 -2.90 -2.87
N ASN A 23 -5.36 -4.22 -2.85
CA ASN A 23 -6.42 -5.18 -2.48
C ASN A 23 -6.84 -5.04 -1.01
N GLU A 24 -5.89 -4.83 -0.11
CA GLU A 24 -6.20 -4.54 1.30
C GLU A 24 -6.99 -3.25 1.45
N LEU A 25 -6.57 -2.18 0.77
CA LEU A 25 -7.29 -0.91 0.77
C LEU A 25 -8.72 -1.07 0.25
N LEU A 26 -8.93 -1.88 -0.80
CA LEU A 26 -10.25 -2.18 -1.32
C LEU A 26 -11.12 -2.87 -0.26
N ARG A 27 -10.62 -3.91 0.41
CA ARG A 27 -11.34 -4.61 1.48
C ARG A 27 -11.73 -3.68 2.62
N LEU A 28 -10.78 -2.86 3.10
CA LEU A 28 -11.01 -1.89 4.18
C LEU A 28 -12.06 -0.85 3.78
N ARG A 29 -12.01 -0.34 2.54
CA ARG A 29 -13.02 0.60 2.03
C ARG A 29 -14.40 -0.03 1.94
N THR A 30 -14.49 -1.27 1.47
CA THR A 30 -15.76 -1.99 1.38
C THR A 30 -16.38 -2.17 2.77
N LEU A 31 -15.58 -2.58 3.77
CA LEU A 31 -16.03 -2.74 5.15
C LEU A 31 -16.58 -1.43 5.73
N VAL A 32 -15.83 -0.33 5.60
CA VAL A 32 -16.28 0.98 6.08
C VAL A 32 -17.56 1.42 5.35
N ARG A 33 -17.64 1.17 4.04
CA ARG A 33 -18.81 1.55 3.23
C ARG A 33 -20.06 0.73 3.58
N SER A 34 -19.91 -0.52 3.98
CA SER A 34 -21.03 -1.36 4.46
C SER A 34 -21.44 -1.03 5.90
N GLY A 35 -20.89 0.02 6.53
CA GLY A 35 -21.17 0.40 7.90
C GLY A 35 -20.40 -0.43 8.95
N GLY A 36 -19.40 -1.19 8.52
CA GLY A 36 -18.52 -1.93 9.42
C GLY A 36 -17.53 -1.01 10.13
N ALA A 37 -17.26 -1.31 11.40
CA ALA A 37 -16.24 -0.62 12.17
C ALA A 37 -14.84 -1.18 11.87
N LEU A 38 -13.85 -0.30 11.78
CA LEU A 38 -12.45 -0.70 11.78
C LEU A 38 -11.98 -0.87 13.23
N GLU A 39 -11.28 -1.97 13.52
CA GLU A 39 -10.61 -2.15 14.81
C GLU A 39 -9.57 -1.04 15.07
N ASN A 40 -8.90 -0.59 14.01
CA ASN A 40 -7.97 0.53 14.06
C ASN A 40 -8.33 1.60 13.01
N PRO A 41 -8.85 2.77 13.43
CA PRO A 41 -9.19 3.89 12.53
C PRO A 41 -8.00 4.38 11.69
N GLY A 42 -6.77 4.21 12.20
CA GLY A 42 -5.53 4.61 11.53
C GLY A 42 -5.11 3.67 10.40
N GLN A 43 -5.68 2.46 10.32
CA GLN A 43 -5.26 1.43 9.37
C GLN A 43 -5.43 1.88 7.92
N LEU A 44 -6.57 2.48 7.59
CA LEU A 44 -6.84 3.00 6.23
C LEU A 44 -5.77 4.03 5.80
N ARG A 45 -5.37 4.91 6.72
CA ARG A 45 -4.33 5.92 6.47
C ARG A 45 -2.95 5.27 6.36
N ALA A 46 -2.66 4.24 7.15
CA ALA A 46 -1.40 3.51 7.10
C ALA A 46 -1.22 2.82 5.75
N VAL A 47 -2.23 2.05 5.29
CA VAL A 47 -2.20 1.35 4.00
C VAL A 47 -2.03 2.34 2.84
N ARG A 48 -2.77 3.47 2.84
CA ARG A 48 -2.60 4.53 1.82
C ARG A 48 -1.17 5.08 1.79
N LYS A 49 -0.54 5.27 2.95
CA LYS A 49 0.85 5.74 3.01
C LYS A 49 1.83 4.69 2.51
N ASP A 50 1.61 3.42 2.81
CA ASP A 50 2.47 2.34 2.33
C ASP A 50 2.38 2.20 0.81
N ILE A 51 1.19 2.30 0.22
CA ILE A 51 1.00 2.37 -1.25
C ILE A 51 1.80 3.53 -1.84
N ALA A 52 1.68 4.73 -1.27
CA ALA A 52 2.39 5.91 -1.77
C ALA A 52 3.92 5.73 -1.71
N ARG A 53 4.45 5.09 -0.66
CA ARG A 53 5.88 4.80 -0.53
C ARG A 53 6.36 3.82 -1.60
N VAL A 54 5.61 2.75 -1.87
CA VAL A 54 5.95 1.79 -2.91
C VAL A 54 5.93 2.43 -4.30
N LYS A 55 4.89 3.24 -4.61
CA LYS A 55 4.82 3.98 -5.88
C LYS A 55 5.97 4.98 -6.02
N LEU A 56 6.36 5.64 -4.94
CA LEU A 56 7.50 6.54 -4.95
C LEU A 56 8.81 5.79 -5.26
N ALA A 57 9.09 4.68 -4.58
CA ALA A 57 10.30 3.89 -4.83
C ALA A 57 10.38 3.38 -6.28
N LEU A 58 9.26 2.89 -6.83
CA LEU A 58 9.19 2.48 -8.23
C LEU A 58 9.44 3.65 -9.20
N ARG A 59 8.95 4.85 -8.87
CA ARG A 59 9.17 6.05 -9.67
C ARG A 59 10.62 6.57 -9.56
N GLU A 60 11.25 6.45 -8.39
CA GLU A 60 12.69 6.74 -8.19
C GLU A 60 13.56 5.85 -9.10
N GLU A 61 13.12 4.62 -9.38
CA GLU A 61 13.78 3.67 -10.29
C GLU A 61 13.39 3.83 -11.77
N GLY A 62 12.57 4.85 -12.09
CA GLY A 62 12.15 5.15 -13.47
C GLY A 62 10.96 4.33 -13.97
N TYR A 63 10.30 3.55 -13.11
CA TYR A 63 9.09 2.82 -13.48
C TYR A 63 7.85 3.71 -13.41
N ARG A 64 6.91 3.50 -14.34
CA ARG A 64 5.60 4.14 -14.34
C ARG A 64 4.57 3.22 -13.66
N VAL A 65 3.90 3.74 -12.63
CA VAL A 65 2.94 3.04 -11.76
C VAL A 65 1.82 3.96 -11.28
#